data_AF-A0A1H6K3G0-F1
#
_entry.id   AF-A0A1H6K3G0-F1
#
_cell.length_a   1.000
_cell.length_b   1.000
_cell.length_c   1.000
_cell.angle_alpha   90.00
_cell.angle_beta   90.00
_cell.angle_gamma   90.00
#
_symmetry.space_group_name_H-M   'P 1'
#
loop_
_entity.id
_entity.type
_entity.pdbx_description
1 polymer ?
#
loop_
_entity_poly.entity_id
_entity_poly.type
_entity_poly.pdbx_seq_one_letter_code
_entity_poly.pdbx_strand_id
1 'polypeptide(L)'
;MVVVIAVILFLIFYNPLKSFVNKSQNFSNDFIKQHGKGIIKNNMLSYQGSYFKVVDSDISALDGAEVEVIKIDKNNAWIKNE
;
A
#
# COMPACT_ATOMS: atom_id res chain seq x y z
N MET A 1 42.96 -0.59 23.58
CA MET A 1 42.85 -0.86 22.13
C MET A 1 41.45 -1.34 21.73
N VAL A 2 40.87 -2.35 22.41
CA VAL A 2 39.49 -2.84 22.17
C VAL A 2 38.42 -1.74 22.30
N VAL A 3 38.55 -0.85 23.28
CA VAL A 3 37.62 0.27 23.51
C VAL A 3 37.60 1.24 22.33
N VAL A 4 38.75 1.49 21.70
CA VAL A 4 38.86 2.40 20.55
C VAL A 4 38.17 1.80 19.33
N ILE A 5 38.33 0.49 19.12
CA ILE A 5 37.69 -0.25 18.02
C ILE A 5 36.17 -0.23 18.18
N ALA A 6 35.66 -0.41 19.40
CA ALA A 6 34.22 -0.35 19.68
C ALA A 6 33.61 1.04 19.39
N VAL A 7 34.32 2.12 19.72
CA VAL A 7 33.87 3.50 19.44
C VAL A 7 33.84 3.78 17.94
N ILE A 8 34.85 3.32 17.18
CA ILE A 8 34.91 3.49 15.73
C ILE A 8 33.77 2.71 15.04
N LEU A 9 33.52 1.46 15.45
CA LEU A 9 32.40 0.67 14.93
C LEU A 9 31.06 1.37 15.22
N PHE A 10 30.87 1.87 16.44
CA PHE A 10 29.64 2.59 16.80
C PHE A 10 29.41 3.82 15.91
N LEU A 11 30.43 4.62 15.63
CA LEU A 11 30.33 5.78 14.75
C LEU A 11 30.01 5.42 13.29
N ILE A 12 30.58 4.32 12.78
CA ILE A 12 30.32 3.84 11.41
C ILE A 12 28.87 3.38 11.27
N PHE A 13 28.33 2.68 12.28
CA PHE A 13 26.97 2.16 12.23
C PHE A 13 25.91 3.19 12.64
N TYR A 14 26.25 4.22 13.42
CA TYR A 14 25.28 5.21 13.89
C TYR A 14 24.64 6.03 12.75
N ASN A 15 25.42 6.42 11.74
CA ASN A 15 24.93 7.19 10.59
C ASN A 15 23.89 6.43 9.73
N PRO A 16 24.14 5.18 9.27
CA PRO A 16 23.15 4.44 8.51
C PRO A 16 21.93 4.10 9.36
N LEU A 17 22.10 3.72 10.64
CA LEU A 17 20.97 3.44 11.54
C LEU A 17 20.07 4.66 11.74
N LYS A 18 20.63 5.86 11.89
CA LYS A 18 19.84 7.10 11.94
C LYS A 18 19.07 7.33 10.64
N SER A 19 19.66 7.03 9.48
CA SER A 19 18.96 7.10 8.19
C SER A 19 17.84 6.08 8.06
N PHE A 20 17.92 4.90 8.68
CA PHE A 20 16.83 3.93 8.69
C PHE A 20 15.70 4.32 9.64
N VAL A 21 16.01 4.83 10.84
CA VAL A 21 15.01 5.29 11.80
C VAL A 21 14.29 6.55 11.31
N ASN A 22 15.01 7.48 10.69
CA ASN A 22 14.40 8.69 10.09
C ASN A 22 13.79 8.46 8.71
N LYS A 23 13.94 7.27 8.12
CA LYS A 23 13.13 6.84 6.98
C LYS A 23 11.78 6.40 7.51
N SER A 24 11.07 7.33 8.16
CA SER A 24 9.61 7.31 8.16
C SER A 24 9.22 7.10 6.71
N GLN A 25 8.75 5.89 6.41
CA GLN A 25 8.12 5.57 5.15
C GLN A 25 7.00 6.59 4.97
N ASN A 26 7.30 7.69 4.27
CA ASN A 26 6.30 8.39 3.50
C ASN A 26 5.83 7.35 2.47
N PHE A 27 4.90 6.49 2.90
CA PHE A 27 3.93 5.92 2.00
C PHE A 27 3.27 7.16 1.39
N SER A 28 3.78 7.60 0.25
CA SER A 28 3.12 8.67 -0.46
C SER A 28 1.73 8.12 -0.76
N ASN A 29 0.71 8.88 -0.39
CA ASN A 29 -0.68 8.57 -0.71
C ASN A 29 -0.93 8.57 -2.24
N ASP A 30 0.11 8.60 -3.08
CA ASP A 30 -0.01 8.51 -4.54
C ASP A 30 -0.41 7.11 -5.02
N PHE A 31 -0.43 6.10 -4.14
CA PHE A 31 -1.10 4.83 -4.44
C PHE A 31 -2.61 5.03 -4.72
N ILE A 32 -3.22 6.08 -4.17
CA ILE A 32 -4.68 6.32 -4.17
C ILE A 32 -5.16 7.13 -5.40
N LYS A 33 -4.25 7.70 -6.21
CA LYS A 33 -4.61 8.44 -7.44
C LYS A 33 -4.61 7.58 -8.70
N GLN A 34 -4.54 6.26 -8.56
CA GLN A 34 -4.50 5.37 -9.72
C GLN A 34 -5.94 5.01 -10.12
N HIS A 35 -6.49 5.81 -11.04
CA HIS A 35 -7.60 5.35 -11.88
C HIS A 35 -7.11 4.12 -12.65
N GLY A 36 -7.79 2.99 -12.50
CA GLY A 36 -7.41 1.77 -13.19
C GLY A 36 -8.49 0.72 -13.11
N LYS A 37 -8.33 -0.32 -13.91
CA LYS A 37 -9.27 -1.45 -13.94
C LYS A 37 -8.90 -2.45 -12.87
N GLY A 38 -9.89 -2.89 -12.11
CA GLY A 38 -9.76 -3.97 -11.14
C GLY A 38 -10.82 -5.04 -11.41
N ILE A 39 -10.65 -6.22 -10.83
CA ILE A 39 -11.58 -7.34 -11.01
C ILE A 39 -12.25 -7.60 -9.67
N ILE A 40 -13.58 -7.75 -9.65
CA ILE A 40 -14.27 -8.21 -8.45
C ILE A 40 -14.09 -9.72 -8.32
N LYS A 41 -13.63 -10.18 -7.17
CA LYS A 41 -13.52 -11.59 -6.80
C LYS A 41 -14.02 -11.78 -5.37
N ASN A 42 -14.95 -12.71 -5.16
CA ASN A 42 -15.49 -13.03 -3.84
C ASN A 42 -15.99 -11.79 -3.09
N ASN A 43 -16.74 -10.91 -3.75
CA ASN A 43 -17.23 -9.63 -3.19
C ASN A 43 -16.13 -8.65 -2.73
N MET A 44 -14.89 -8.81 -3.22
CA MET A 44 -13.78 -7.90 -2.98
C MET A 44 -13.18 -7.42 -4.30
N LEU A 45 -12.66 -6.20 -4.31
CA LEU A 45 -11.92 -5.65 -5.45
C LEU A 45 -10.48 -6.15 -5.41
N SER A 46 -10.09 -6.91 -6.43
CA SER A 46 -8.70 -7.26 -6.72
C SER A 46 -8.08 -6.16 -7.59
N TYR A 47 -7.24 -5.31 -7.00
CA TYR A 47 -6.56 -4.21 -7.68
C TYR A 47 -5.08 -4.21 -7.33
N GLN A 48 -4.21 -4.26 -8.35
CA GLN A 48 -2.75 -4.25 -8.22
C GLN A 48 -2.18 -5.31 -7.25
N GLY A 49 -2.78 -6.51 -7.24
CA GLY A 49 -2.37 -7.60 -6.36
C GLY A 49 -2.79 -7.45 -4.90
N SER A 50 -3.59 -6.42 -4.57
CA SER A 50 -4.20 -6.22 -3.25
C SER A 50 -5.73 -6.38 -3.33
N TYR A 51 -6.34 -6.71 -2.20
CA TYR A 51 -7.78 -6.88 -2.06
C TYR A 51 -8.37 -5.75 -1.23
N PHE A 52 -9.45 -5.15 -1.72
CA PHE A 52 -10.16 -4.06 -1.05
C PHE A 52 -11.64 -4.38 -0.90
N LYS A 53 -12.23 -3.94 0.21
CA LYS A 53 -13.67 -4.06 0.42
C LYS A 53 -14.39 -3.01 -0.43
N VAL A 54 -15.29 -3.44 -1.28
CA VAL A 54 -16.11 -2.50 -2.05
C VAL A 54 -17.24 -1.98 -1.17
N VAL A 55 -17.48 -0.67 -1.21
CA VAL A 55 -18.50 0.01 -0.39
C VAL A 55 -19.89 -0.04 -1.04
N ASP A 56 -19.95 -0.35 -2.34
CA ASP A 56 -21.20 -0.45 -3.11
C ASP A 56 -22.06 -1.64 -2.69
N SER A 57 -23.40 -1.49 -2.76
CA SER A 57 -24.34 -2.45 -2.17
C SER A 57 -24.56 -3.71 -3.01
N ASP A 58 -24.29 -3.68 -4.32
CA ASP A 58 -24.64 -4.76 -5.27
C ASP A 58 -23.45 -5.41 -5.98
N ILE A 59 -22.30 -5.52 -5.29
CA ILE A 59 -21.11 -6.21 -5.82
C ILE A 59 -21.27 -7.71 -6.05
N SER A 60 -22.24 -8.37 -5.41
CA SER A 60 -22.44 -9.82 -5.55
C SER A 60 -22.85 -10.23 -6.97
N ALA A 61 -23.47 -9.32 -7.73
CA ALA A 61 -23.82 -9.55 -9.14
C ALA A 61 -22.64 -9.32 -10.10
N LEU A 62 -21.54 -8.77 -9.60
CA LEU A 62 -20.36 -8.35 -10.36
C LEU A 62 -19.17 -9.27 -10.13
N ASP A 63 -19.35 -10.42 -9.49
CA ASP A 63 -18.25 -11.37 -9.24
C ASP A 63 -17.66 -11.87 -10.57
N GLY A 64 -16.37 -11.65 -10.77
CA GLY A 64 -15.65 -11.89 -12.02
C GLY A 64 -15.69 -10.74 -13.04
N ALA A 65 -16.42 -9.65 -12.79
CA ALA A 65 -16.49 -8.50 -13.67
C ALA A 65 -15.28 -7.57 -13.52
N GLU A 66 -14.88 -6.93 -14.62
CA GLU A 66 -13.89 -5.87 -14.64
C GLU A 66 -14.60 -4.53 -14.35
N VAL A 67 -14.09 -3.78 -13.38
CA VAL A 67 -14.69 -2.54 -12.90
C VAL A 67 -13.65 -1.43 -12.82
N GLU A 68 -14.08 -0.19 -13.01
CA GLU A 68 -13.18 0.96 -12.91
C GLU A 68 -13.08 1.42 -11.45
N VAL A 69 -11.85 1.56 -10.95
CA VAL A 69 -11.59 2.04 -9.60
C VAL A 69 -11.60 3.56 -9.59
N ILE A 70 -12.57 4.15 -8.90
CA ILE A 70 -12.70 5.60 -8.75
C ILE A 70 -11.80 6.09 -7.62
N LYS A 71 -11.82 5.38 -6.49
CA LYS A 71 -11.14 5.78 -5.25
C LYS A 71 -10.88 4.58 -4.36
N ILE A 72 -9.73 4.59 -3.70
CA ILE A 72 -9.42 3.67 -2.59
C ILE A 72 -9.08 4.52 -1.37
N ASP A 73 -9.72 4.25 -0.23
CA ASP A 73 -9.38 4.86 1.04
C ASP A 73 -9.22 3.78 2.10
N LYS A 74 -8.00 3.63 2.62
CA LYS A 74 -7.59 2.56 3.53
C LYS A 74 -7.89 1.17 2.96
N ASN A 75 -9.00 0.57 3.37
CA ASN A 75 -9.43 -0.78 2.96
C ASN A 75 -10.73 -0.76 2.16
N ASN A 76 -11.27 0.43 1.88
CA ASN A 76 -12.54 0.62 1.20
C ASN A 76 -12.27 1.12 -0.23
N ALA A 77 -12.94 0.53 -1.20
CA ALA A 77 -12.87 0.91 -2.60
C ALA A 77 -14.25 1.35 -3.11
N TRP A 78 -14.24 2.42 -3.91
CA TRP A 78 -15.36 2.89 -4.70
C TRP A 78 -15.08 2.56 -6.15
N ILE A 79 -16.03 1.88 -6.76
CA ILE A 79 -15.93 1.39 -8.12
C ILE A 79 -17.03 2.01 -8.98
N LYS A 80 -16.81 2.05 -10.29
CA LYS A 80 -17.83 2.33 -11.28
C LYS A 80 -17.98 1.11 -12.18
N ASN A 81 -19.22 0.71 -12.42
CA ASN A 81 -19.53 -0.27 -13.46
C ASN A 81 -19.59 0.47 -14.81
N GLU A 82 -18.92 -0.07 -15.83
CA GLU A 82 -19.14 0.32 -17.23
C GLU A 82 -20.36 -0.39 -17.82
#